data_AF-A0A1B6E0L7-F1
#
_entry.id   AF-A0A1B6E0L7-F1
#
_cell.length_a   1.000
_cell.length_b   1.000
_cell.length_c   1.000
_cell.angle_alpha   90.00
_cell.angle_beta   90.00
_cell.angle_gamma   90.00
#
_symmetry.space_group_name_H-M   'P 1'
#
loop_
_entity.id
_entity.type
_entity.pdbx_description
1 polymer ?
#
loop_
_entity_poly.entity_id
_entity_poly.type
_entity_poly.pdbx_seq_one_letter_code
_entity_poly.pdbx_strand_id
1 'polypeptide(L)'
;MALTQVFPDFKLKRIPEGIVELPAVPQFTTFSFRKGGDLDFMAKRVCESGNFIVDAAPGTGKSTDFPQAILRHTDGLVVHVMPFPQLAAHLADWHKTRSRYQNPVYIDSLEEEFPKSGYVITYAALVVAKWMQFGLDSLAGAILLQDESHESG
;
A
#
# COMPACT_ATOMS: atom_id res chain seq x y z
N MET A 1 -21.79 -8.53 26.95
CA MET A 1 -22.43 -9.14 25.76
C MET A 1 -21.70 -8.62 24.54
N ALA A 2 -20.97 -9.48 23.83
CA ALA A 2 -20.24 -9.09 22.62
C ALA A 2 -21.17 -9.25 21.41
N LEU A 3 -21.31 -8.20 20.60
CA LEU A 3 -21.96 -8.26 19.29
C LEU A 3 -21.02 -8.97 18.34
N THR A 4 -21.30 -10.24 18.04
CA THR A 4 -20.64 -10.96 16.95
C THR A 4 -21.16 -10.40 15.63
N GLN A 5 -20.45 -9.44 15.05
CA GLN A 5 -20.70 -8.99 13.68
C GLN A 5 -20.31 -10.14 12.75
N VAL A 6 -21.31 -10.86 12.23
CA VAL A 6 -21.13 -11.88 11.20
C VAL A 6 -20.94 -11.13 9.87
N PHE A 7 -19.73 -11.15 9.33
CA PHE A 7 -19.50 -10.71 7.96
C PHE A 7 -20.23 -11.69 7.02
N PRO A 8 -21.00 -11.21 6.03
CA PRO A 8 -21.64 -12.12 5.09
C PRO A 8 -20.58 -12.90 4.31
N ASP A 9 -20.69 -14.23 4.33
CA ASP A 9 -19.92 -15.10 3.44
C ASP A 9 -20.25 -14.69 1.99
N PHE A 10 -19.36 -13.94 1.36
CA PHE A 10 -19.42 -13.76 -0.08
C PHE A 10 -19.21 -15.14 -0.69
N LYS A 11 -20.29 -15.73 -1.21
CA LYS A 11 -20.19 -16.93 -2.05
C LYS A 11 -19.35 -16.55 -3.26
N LEU A 12 -18.06 -16.86 -3.21
CA LEU A 12 -17.19 -16.85 -4.39
C LEU A 12 -17.89 -17.72 -5.43
N LYS A 13 -18.49 -17.09 -6.45
CA LYS A 13 -19.03 -17.82 -7.58
C LYS A 13 -17.85 -18.53 -8.21
N ARG A 14 -17.92 -19.86 -8.23
CA ARG A 14 -16.97 -20.70 -8.95
C ARG A 14 -16.88 -20.15 -10.37
N ILE A 15 -15.74 -19.59 -10.72
CA ILE A 15 -15.44 -19.17 -12.08
C ILE A 15 -15.61 -20.44 -12.93
N PRO A 16 -16.33 -20.39 -14.07
CA PRO A 16 -16.43 -21.53 -14.97
C PRO A 16 -15.03 -22.08 -15.24
N GLU A 17 -14.88 -23.41 -15.29
CA GLU A 17 -13.62 -24.08 -15.65
C GLU A 17 -13.26 -23.77 -17.11
N GLY A 18 -12.88 -22.53 -17.37
CA GLY A 18 -12.08 -22.10 -18.49
C GLY A 18 -10.73 -21.70 -17.94
N ILE A 19 -9.68 -21.85 -18.75
CA ILE A 19 -8.38 -21.27 -18.43
C ILE A 19 -8.59 -19.75 -18.45
N VAL A 20 -8.91 -19.16 -17.30
CA VAL A 20 -8.59 -17.76 -17.08
C VAL A 20 -7.07 -17.76 -17.04
N GLU A 21 -6.45 -17.39 -18.15
CA GLU A 21 -5.05 -16.99 -18.11
C GLU A 21 -4.98 -15.84 -17.12
N LEU A 22 -4.59 -16.17 -15.89
CA LEU A 22 -4.18 -15.15 -14.94
C LEU A 22 -3.09 -14.37 -15.67
N PRO A 23 -3.22 -13.04 -15.82
CA PRO A 23 -2.19 -12.26 -16.47
C PRO A 23 -0.86 -12.63 -15.83
N ALA A 24 0.12 -12.99 -16.66
CA ALA A 24 1.44 -13.41 -16.18
C ALA A 24 1.92 -12.38 -15.16
N VAL A 25 1.96 -12.79 -13.88
CA VAL A 25 2.36 -11.89 -12.81
C VAL A 25 3.80 -11.50 -13.13
N PRO A 26 4.12 -10.21 -13.33
CA PRO A 26 5.48 -9.82 -13.64
C PRO A 26 6.41 -10.37 -12.57
N GLN A 27 7.59 -10.84 -12.97
CA GLN A 27 8.58 -11.35 -12.03
C GLN A 27 8.85 -10.27 -10.97
N PHE A 28 8.53 -10.57 -9.71
CA PHE A 28 8.79 -9.65 -8.60
C PHE A 28 10.30 -9.49 -8.42
N THR A 29 10.77 -8.26 -8.29
CA THR A 29 12.14 -8.02 -7.85
C THR A 29 12.17 -7.89 -6.34
N THR A 30 12.81 -8.84 -5.65
CA THR A 30 12.94 -8.80 -4.20
C THR A 30 14.16 -7.97 -3.80
N PHE A 31 13.93 -7.09 -2.83
CA PHE A 31 14.83 -6.09 -2.32
C PHE A 31 14.92 -6.25 -0.80
N SER A 32 16.09 -6.62 -0.29
CA SER A 32 16.30 -6.77 1.15
C SER A 32 17.28 -5.71 1.64
N PHE A 33 16.94 -5.01 2.72
CA PHE A 33 17.86 -4.07 3.37
C PHE A 33 17.90 -4.25 4.89
N ARG A 34 19.08 -4.00 5.45
CA ARG A 34 19.34 -4.05 6.90
C ARG A 34 19.23 -2.66 7.50
N LYS A 35 19.14 -2.57 8.82
CA LYS A 35 19.24 -1.30 9.54
C LYS A 35 20.56 -0.61 9.20
N GLY A 36 20.49 0.60 8.64
CA GLY A 36 21.66 1.33 8.12
C GLY A 36 21.99 1.06 6.65
N GLY A 37 21.15 0.30 5.94
CA GLY A 37 21.20 0.20 4.48
C GLY A 37 20.82 1.51 3.79
N ASP A 38 21.22 1.66 2.53
CA ASP A 38 20.97 2.86 1.72
C ASP A 38 19.50 2.89 1.26
N LEU A 39 18.64 3.48 2.09
CA LEU A 39 17.20 3.62 1.82
C LEU A 39 16.90 4.39 0.53
N ASP A 40 17.71 5.40 0.20
CA ASP A 40 17.54 6.20 -1.01
C ASP A 40 17.88 5.36 -2.26
N PHE A 41 18.95 4.56 -2.22
CA PHE A 41 19.24 3.59 -3.28
C PHE A 41 18.09 2.61 -3.50
N MET A 42 17.51 2.08 -2.42
CA MET A 42 16.37 1.15 -2.51
C MET A 42 15.13 1.81 -3.08
N ALA A 43 14.80 3.03 -2.63
CA ALA A 43 13.67 3.80 -3.12
C ALA A 43 13.80 4.12 -4.61
N LYS A 44 15.00 4.48 -5.06
CA LYS A 44 15.30 4.67 -6.49
C LYS A 44 15.06 3.39 -7.29
N ARG A 45 15.55 2.24 -6.81
CA ARG A 45 15.35 0.95 -7.47
C ARG A 45 13.87 0.59 -7.58
N VAL A 46 13.10 0.83 -6.53
CA VAL A 46 11.65 0.63 -6.52
C VAL A 46 10.96 1.47 -7.60
N CYS A 47 11.33 2.75 -7.75
CA CYS A 47 10.76 3.60 -8.79
C CYS A 47 11.11 3.14 -10.21
N GLU A 48 12.23 2.43 -10.38
CA GLU A 48 12.66 1.84 -11.66
C GLU A 48 12.03 0.46 -11.93
N SER A 49 11.61 -0.28 -10.89
CA SER A 49 11.10 -1.64 -10.98
C SER A 49 9.57 -1.67 -10.86
N GLY A 50 8.85 -2.04 -11.92
CA GLY A 50 7.38 -2.02 -11.93
C GLY A 50 6.69 -2.87 -10.84
N ASN A 51 7.33 -3.94 -10.33
CA ASN A 51 6.84 -4.75 -9.21
C ASN A 51 7.99 -5.20 -8.30
N PHE A 52 7.81 -5.06 -6.98
CA PHE A 52 8.88 -5.32 -6.02
C PHE A 52 8.37 -5.88 -4.69
N ILE A 53 9.25 -6.56 -3.96
CA ILE A 53 9.02 -7.02 -2.58
C ILE A 53 10.14 -6.45 -1.71
N VAL A 54 9.78 -5.82 -0.60
CA VAL A 54 10.75 -5.30 0.37
C VAL A 54 10.72 -6.17 1.62
N ASP A 55 11.84 -6.82 1.90
CA ASP A 55 12.05 -7.56 3.14
C ASP A 55 13.08 -6.85 4.02
N ALA A 56 12.64 -6.41 5.20
CA ALA A 56 13.46 -5.67 6.14
C ALA A 56 13.09 -6.03 7.57
N ALA A 57 14.09 -6.11 8.45
CA ALA A 57 13.88 -6.40 9.86
C ALA A 57 12.98 -5.34 10.54
N PRO A 58 12.25 -5.70 11.62
CA PRO A 58 11.49 -4.72 12.39
C PRO A 58 12.34 -3.53 12.86
N GLY A 59 11.75 -2.32 12.84
CA GLY A 59 12.43 -1.10 13.28
C GLY A 59 13.49 -0.55 12.32
N THR A 60 13.52 -1.03 11.07
CA THR A 60 14.38 -0.51 9.99
C THR A 60 13.80 0.72 9.28
N GLY A 61 12.55 1.10 9.60
CA GLY A 61 11.85 2.22 8.98
C GLY A 61 11.07 1.85 7.71
N LYS A 62 10.80 0.57 7.47
CA LYS A 62 10.00 0.06 6.32
C LYS A 62 8.63 0.76 6.19
N SER A 63 7.94 0.98 7.29
CA SER A 63 6.62 1.63 7.31
C SER A 63 6.69 3.16 7.40
N THR A 64 7.84 3.71 7.80
CA THR A 64 7.96 5.14 8.16
C THR A 64 8.89 5.90 7.23
N ASP A 65 10.16 5.50 7.17
CA ASP A 65 11.20 6.20 6.42
C ASP A 65 11.18 5.82 4.94
N PHE A 66 10.84 4.58 4.62
CA PHE A 66 10.90 4.07 3.26
C PHE A 66 9.87 4.71 2.30
N PRO A 67 8.58 4.89 2.65
CA PRO A 67 7.64 5.63 1.80
C PRO A 67 8.10 7.06 1.54
N GLN A 68 8.75 7.68 2.53
CA GLN A 68 9.28 9.04 2.45
C GLN A 68 10.52 9.13 1.56
N ALA A 69 11.34 8.08 1.51
CA ALA A 69 12.43 7.98 0.55
C ALA A 69 11.90 7.86 -0.89
N ILE A 70 10.84 7.06 -1.11
CA ILE A 70 10.21 6.92 -2.43
C ILE A 70 9.68 8.27 -2.95
N LEU A 71 9.02 9.06 -2.09
CA LEU A 71 8.52 10.40 -2.44
C LEU A 71 9.61 11.37 -2.93
N ARG A 72 10.90 11.12 -2.63
CA ARG A 72 12.02 11.94 -3.13
C ARG A 72 12.40 11.59 -4.58
N HIS A 73 11.95 10.45 -5.07
CA HIS A 73 12.30 9.89 -6.37
C HIS A 73 11.11 9.81 -7.33
N THR A 74 9.92 10.21 -6.89
CA THR A 74 8.71 10.25 -7.71
C THR A 74 7.95 11.55 -7.50
N ASP A 75 7.52 12.16 -8.60
CA ASP A 75 6.53 13.26 -8.57
C ASP A 75 5.08 12.72 -8.55
N GLY A 76 4.93 11.39 -8.59
CA GLY A 76 3.64 10.70 -8.63
C GLY A 76 2.99 10.51 -7.27
N LEU A 77 1.99 9.62 -7.25
CA LEU A 77 1.27 9.23 -6.04
C LEU A 77 1.94 8.02 -5.40
N VAL A 78 2.21 8.08 -4.09
CA VAL A 78 2.57 6.93 -3.27
C VAL A 78 1.39 6.61 -2.36
N VAL A 79 0.80 5.43 -2.51
CA VAL A 79 -0.29 4.95 -1.67
C VAL A 79 0.22 3.86 -0.77
N HIS A 80 0.26 4.15 0.54
CA HIS A 80 0.66 3.20 1.55
C HIS A 80 -0.57 2.52 2.14
N VAL A 81 -0.66 1.22 1.91
CA VAL A 81 -1.80 0.37 2.18
C VAL A 81 -1.49 -0.50 3.39
N MET A 82 -2.14 -0.20 4.50
CA MET A 82 -2.09 -1.02 5.73
C MET A 82 -3.17 -2.12 5.67
N PRO A 83 -3.05 -3.21 6.44
CA PRO A 83 -4.07 -4.25 6.45
C PRO A 83 -5.38 -3.77 7.10
N PHE A 84 -5.30 -2.91 8.12
CA PHE A 84 -6.44 -2.48 8.93
C PHE A 84 -6.53 -0.94 9.08
N PRO A 85 -7.75 -0.37 9.19
CA PRO A 85 -7.94 1.08 9.30
C PRO A 85 -7.28 1.68 10.55
N GLN A 86 -7.25 0.96 11.67
CA GLN A 86 -6.64 1.46 12.91
C GLN A 86 -5.12 1.65 12.76
N LEU A 87 -4.45 0.75 12.04
CA LEU A 87 -3.02 0.86 11.75
C LEU A 87 -2.75 2.00 10.77
N ALA A 88 -3.59 2.15 9.73
CA ALA A 88 -3.51 3.25 8.78
C ALA A 88 -3.64 4.61 9.48
N ALA A 89 -4.66 4.78 10.32
CA ALA A 89 -4.87 6.00 11.10
C ALA A 89 -3.69 6.28 12.05
N HIS A 90 -3.24 5.25 12.79
CA HIS A 90 -2.11 5.38 13.70
C HIS A 90 -0.84 5.83 12.98
N LEU A 91 -0.53 5.24 11.83
CA LEU A 91 0.63 5.59 11.03
C LEU A 91 0.52 7.01 10.47
N ALA A 92 -0.67 7.41 10.00
CA ALA A 92 -0.92 8.76 9.53
C ALA A 92 -0.69 9.81 10.63
N ASP A 93 -1.17 9.56 11.84
CA ASP A 93 -0.94 10.44 12.98
C ASP A 93 0.53 10.44 13.41
N TRP A 94 1.21 9.29 13.38
CA TRP A 94 2.64 9.22 13.63
C TRP A 94 3.44 10.14 12.70
N HIS A 95 3.12 10.16 11.40
CA HIS A 95 3.76 11.06 10.45
C HIS A 95 3.49 12.54 10.74
N LYS A 96 2.25 12.92 11.09
CA LYS A 96 1.88 14.31 11.42
C LYS A 96 2.65 14.87 12.61
N THR A 97 3.01 14.01 13.58
CA THR A 97 3.79 14.44 14.77
C THR A 97 5.28 14.67 14.50
N ARG A 98 5.77 14.38 13.29
CA ARG A 98 7.20 14.37 12.95
C ARG A 98 7.48 15.39 11.84
N SER A 99 8.03 16.54 12.20
CA SER A 99 8.32 17.68 11.30
C SER A 99 9.24 17.37 10.10
N ARG A 100 9.96 16.25 10.11
CA ARG A 100 10.87 15.84 9.04
C ARG A 100 10.21 15.11 7.87
N TYR A 101 8.93 14.75 8.00
CA TYR A 101 8.21 13.99 6.98
C TYR A 101 7.19 14.84 6.27
N GLN A 102 6.92 14.49 5.01
CA GLN A 102 5.76 14.99 4.31
C GLN A 102 4.50 14.39 4.96
N ASN A 103 3.56 15.27 5.30
CA ASN A 103 2.30 14.85 5.91
C ASN A 103 1.48 14.01 4.92
N PRO A 104 1.11 12.77 5.29
CA PRO A 104 0.21 11.97 4.48
C PRO A 104 -1.19 12.55 4.50
N VAL A 105 -1.90 12.36 3.39
CA VAL A 105 -3.37 12.38 3.38
C VAL A 105 -3.84 11.01 3.85
N TYR A 106 -4.63 10.97 4.92
CA TYR A 106 -5.30 9.75 5.34
C TYR A 106 -6.66 9.68 4.66
N ILE A 107 -6.93 8.59 3.94
CA ILE A 107 -8.20 8.36 3.24
C ILE A 107 -8.86 7.13 3.83
N ASP A 108 -10.06 7.29 4.36
CA ASP A 108 -10.86 6.22 4.99
C ASP A 108 -12.28 6.07 4.43
N SER A 109 -12.64 6.87 3.44
CA SER A 109 -13.95 6.86 2.81
C SER A 109 -13.89 6.54 1.31
N LEU A 110 -14.97 5.95 0.78
CA LEU A 110 -15.12 5.65 -0.65
C LEU A 110 -15.33 6.92 -1.48
N GLU A 111 -15.90 7.94 -0.87
CA GLU A 111 -16.25 9.23 -1.46
C GLU A 111 -15.03 10.13 -1.70
N GLU A 112 -13.95 9.97 -0.93
CA GLU A 112 -12.73 10.76 -1.06
C GLU A 112 -11.88 10.35 -2.28
N GLU A 113 -11.53 11.28 -3.15
CA GLU A 113 -10.66 10.97 -4.30
C GLU A 113 -9.19 10.84 -3.90
N PHE A 114 -8.46 9.90 -4.53
CA PHE A 114 -7.01 9.89 -4.41
C PHE A 114 -6.43 11.15 -5.07
N PRO A 115 -5.50 11.87 -4.42
CA PRO A 115 -4.80 12.97 -5.05
C PRO A 115 -3.93 12.46 -6.21
N LYS A 116 -3.64 13.32 -7.20
CA LYS A 116 -2.82 12.94 -8.36
C LYS A 116 -1.34 12.72 -8.03
N SER A 117 -0.86 13.27 -6.91
CA SER A 117 0.53 13.20 -6.47
C SER A 117 0.63 13.33 -4.95
N GLY A 118 1.74 12.87 -4.38
CA GLY A 118 2.04 13.00 -2.96
C GLY A 118 1.89 11.68 -2.21
N TYR A 119 1.59 11.78 -0.91
CA TYR A 119 1.59 10.64 -0.01
C TYR A 119 0.21 10.39 0.59
N VAL A 120 -0.30 9.18 0.37
CA VAL A 120 -1.57 8.73 0.94
C VAL A 120 -1.32 7.52 1.83
N ILE A 121 -2.00 7.48 2.97
CA ILE A 121 -2.12 6.28 3.81
C ILE A 121 -3.58 5.85 3.83
N THR A 122 -3.82 4.57 3.60
CA THR A 122 -5.15 3.96 3.60
C THR A 122 -5.06 2.47 3.96
N TYR A 123 -6.14 1.71 3.81
CA TYR A 123 -6.20 0.29 4.14
C TYR A 123 -6.71 -0.58 2.98
N ALA A 124 -6.29 -1.85 2.98
CA ALA A 124 -6.45 -2.78 1.86
C ALA A 124 -7.92 -2.91 1.39
N ALA A 125 -8.86 -3.05 2.33
CA ALA A 125 -10.28 -3.18 2.00
C ALA A 125 -10.83 -1.95 1.25
N LEU A 126 -10.37 -0.73 1.58
CA LEU A 126 -10.80 0.48 0.88
C LEU A 126 -10.22 0.56 -0.53
N VAL A 127 -8.94 0.20 -0.70
CA VAL A 127 -8.31 0.16 -2.03
C VAL A 127 -9.04 -0.80 -2.96
N VAL A 128 -9.37 -2.00 -2.46
CA VAL A 128 -10.16 -2.98 -3.22
C VAL A 128 -11.54 -2.45 -3.54
N ALA A 129 -12.25 -1.86 -2.57
CA ALA A 129 -13.58 -1.31 -2.78
C ALA A 129 -13.59 -0.15 -3.79
N LYS A 130 -12.62 0.77 -3.72
CA LYS A 130 -12.44 1.85 -4.71
C LYS A 130 -12.12 1.29 -6.10
N TRP A 131 -11.26 0.28 -6.19
CA TRP A 131 -10.98 -0.37 -7.46
C TRP A 131 -12.24 -1.01 -8.05
N MET A 132 -13.02 -1.73 -7.26
CA MET A 132 -14.29 -2.33 -7.73
C MET A 132 -15.31 -1.28 -8.20
N GLN A 133 -15.35 -0.11 -7.56
CA GLN A 133 -16.34 0.93 -7.85
C GLN A 133 -15.93 1.86 -9.01
N PHE A 134 -14.65 2.23 -9.10
CA PHE A 134 -14.16 3.29 -9.99
C PHE A 134 -13.12 2.81 -11.02
N GLY A 135 -12.68 1.56 -10.95
CA GLY A 135 -11.62 1.02 -11.81
C GLY A 135 -10.21 1.42 -11.39
N LEU A 136 -9.20 0.95 -12.14
CA LEU A 136 -7.78 1.18 -11.86
C LEU A 136 -7.30 2.59 -12.24
N ASP A 137 -8.06 3.33 -13.03
CA ASP A 137 -7.62 4.61 -13.62
C ASP A 137 -7.26 5.66 -12.55
N SER A 138 -7.93 5.61 -11.40
CA SER A 138 -7.65 6.48 -10.24
C SER A 138 -6.29 6.24 -9.59
N LEU A 139 -5.66 5.09 -9.85
CA LEU A 139 -4.36 4.68 -9.32
C LEU A 139 -3.31 4.48 -10.43
N ALA A 140 -3.61 4.88 -11.67
CA ALA A 140 -2.70 4.72 -12.78
C ALA A 140 -1.39 5.49 -12.54
N GLY A 141 -0.27 4.77 -12.57
CA GLY A 141 1.06 5.34 -12.31
C GLY A 141 1.36 5.61 -10.83
N ALA A 142 0.47 5.24 -9.91
CA ALA A 142 0.74 5.28 -8.48
C ALA A 142 1.65 4.12 -8.05
N ILE A 143 2.51 4.37 -7.07
CA ILE A 143 3.26 3.31 -6.38
C ILE A 143 2.40 2.84 -5.21
N LEU A 144 1.94 1.58 -5.28
CA LEU A 144 1.22 0.92 -4.19
C LEU A 144 2.21 0.23 -3.26
N LEU A 145 2.28 0.67 -2.01
CA LEU A 145 3.07 0.05 -0.94
C LEU A 145 2.14 -0.73 -0.03
N GLN A 146 2.05 -2.04 -0.22
CA GLN A 146 1.34 -2.90 0.72
C GLN A 146 2.27 -3.26 1.87
N ASP A 147 1.92 -2.82 3.08
CA ASP A 147 2.65 -3.15 4.30
C ASP A 147 1.93 -4.26 5.07
N GLU A 148 2.71 -5.00 5.87
CA GLU A 148 2.25 -6.17 6.63
C GLU A 148 1.43 -7.14 5.78
N SER A 149 1.90 -7.41 4.55
CA SER A 149 1.25 -8.30 3.58
C SER A 149 1.06 -9.73 4.10
N HIS A 150 1.76 -10.13 5.16
CA HIS A 150 1.59 -11.41 5.84
C HIS A 150 0.39 -11.45 6.80
N GLU A 151 -0.17 -10.30 7.18
CA GLU A 151 -1.34 -10.17 8.06
C GLU A 151 -2.67 -10.10 7.29
N SER A 152 -2.62 -10.09 5.94
CA SER A 152 -3.81 -9.98 5.07
C SER A 152 -4.48 -11.34 4.76
N GLY A 153 -4.19 -12.38 5.55
CA GLY A 153 -4.64 -13.77 5.35
C GLY A 153 -5.98 -14.09 6.00
#